data_AF-A0A7S4S3X4-F1
#
_entry.id   AF-A0A7S4S3X4-F1
#
_cell.length_a   1.000
_cell.length_b   1.000
_cell.length_c   1.000
_cell.angle_alpha   90.00
_cell.angle_beta   90.00
_cell.angle_gamma   90.00
#
_symmetry.space_group_name_H-M   'P 1'
#
loop_
_entity.id
_entity.type
_entity.pdbx_description
1 polymer ?
#
loop_
_entity_poly.entity_id
_entity_poly.type
_entity_poly.pdbx_seq_one_letter_code
_entity_poly.pdbx_strand_id
1 'polypeptide(L)'
;GRNYNFAHDQIQHAAYSLIPENEQGRLHKHIGDLVLKHIPDNRVNDVLFIVVDQLNRGVSFIEEDERMELAMLNLKAGEKAMSLATFLISASYLKAGIGMLCEGHWEKYYDLSLQLHNLYAEAEYCNGCFHEVGHITGVVIKRAKSFENKLRVYAILIKSLAAQNRLQDAIRIGLNVLTTLGVQCPSSPSDKSDVMRDIMEIKMTLTKTTYDEILNYREMKDDDTITAMKFLQLLTV
;
A
#
# COMPACT_ATOMS: atom_id res chain seq x y z
N GLY A 1 -27.33 -27.57 2.62
CA GLY A 1 -27.90 -26.22 2.63
C GLY A 1 -28.77 -26.05 1.41
N ARG A 2 -29.90 -25.35 1.51
CA ARG A 2 -30.67 -24.92 0.34
C ARG A 2 -29.93 -23.75 -0.30
N ASN A 3 -29.56 -23.87 -1.56
CA ASN A 3 -29.01 -22.75 -2.33
C ASN A 3 -30.19 -21.88 -2.78
N TYR A 4 -30.20 -20.62 -2.36
CA TYR A 4 -31.19 -19.63 -2.78
C TYR A 4 -30.59 -18.82 -3.92
N ASN A 5 -31.13 -18.98 -5.13
CA ASN A 5 -30.71 -18.24 -6.32
C ASN A 5 -31.94 -17.58 -6.95
N PHE A 6 -31.78 -16.37 -7.49
CA PHE A 6 -32.76 -15.81 -8.39
C PHE A 6 -32.77 -16.61 -9.69
N ALA A 7 -33.95 -16.78 -10.30
CA ALA A 7 -34.09 -17.50 -11.55
C ALA A 7 -33.43 -16.76 -12.74
N HIS A 8 -33.34 -15.42 -12.68
CA HIS A 8 -32.72 -14.59 -13.70
C HIS A 8 -32.30 -13.23 -13.12
N ASP A 9 -31.21 -12.64 -13.62
CA ASP A 9 -30.67 -11.34 -13.17
C ASP A 9 -31.69 -10.20 -13.31
N GLN A 10 -32.56 -10.25 -14.32
CA GLN A 10 -33.62 -9.26 -14.50
C GLN A 10 -34.69 -9.30 -13.39
N ILE A 11 -34.96 -10.49 -12.83
CA ILE A 11 -35.89 -10.63 -11.70
C ILE A 11 -35.25 -10.05 -10.44
N GLN A 12 -33.94 -10.29 -10.25
CA GLN A 12 -33.18 -9.67 -9.16
C GLN A 12 -33.18 -8.15 -9.26
N HIS A 13 -32.90 -7.58 -10.44
CA HIS A 13 -32.93 -6.14 -10.65
C HIS A 13 -34.33 -5.54 -10.45
N ALA A 14 -35.38 -6.20 -10.96
CA ALA A 14 -36.75 -5.73 -10.74
C ALA A 14 -37.14 -5.76 -9.26
N ALA A 15 -36.83 -6.85 -8.55
CA ALA A 15 -37.07 -6.96 -7.12
C ALA A 15 -36.25 -5.93 -6.32
N TYR A 16 -34.99 -5.71 -6.68
CA TYR A 16 -34.12 -4.73 -6.03
C TYR A 16 -34.62 -3.29 -6.25
N SER A 17 -35.05 -2.95 -7.47
CA SER A 17 -35.60 -1.62 -7.79
C SER A 17 -36.91 -1.29 -7.06
N LEU A 18 -37.61 -2.29 -6.52
CA LEU A 18 -38.81 -2.09 -5.69
C LEU A 18 -38.47 -1.73 -4.24
N ILE A 19 -37.22 -1.88 -3.82
CA ILE A 19 -36.78 -1.55 -2.46
C ILE A 19 -36.59 -0.04 -2.36
N PRO A 20 -37.25 0.64 -1.40
CA PRO A 20 -37.03 2.06 -1.15
C PRO A 20 -35.54 2.36 -0.96
N GLU A 21 -35.05 3.45 -1.56
CA GLU A 21 -33.62 3.81 -1.54
C GLU A 21 -33.07 3.95 -0.10
N ASN A 22 -33.90 4.43 0.82
CA ASN A 22 -33.60 4.52 2.26
C ASN A 22 -33.56 3.16 2.98
N GLU A 23 -34.02 2.07 2.38
CA GLU A 23 -33.95 0.71 2.92
C GLU A 23 -32.86 -0.15 2.27
N GLN A 24 -32.42 0.21 1.06
CA GLN A 24 -31.38 -0.53 0.33
C GLN A 24 -30.08 -0.66 1.12
N GLY A 25 -29.63 0.42 1.77
CA GLY A 25 -28.42 0.38 2.60
C GLY A 25 -28.54 -0.58 3.79
N ARG A 26 -29.72 -0.64 4.44
CA ARG A 26 -29.98 -1.55 5.55
C ARG A 26 -29.98 -3.00 5.09
N LEU A 27 -30.56 -3.28 3.91
CA LEU A 27 -30.50 -4.61 3.32
C LEU A 27 -29.05 -5.02 3.00
N HIS A 28 -28.28 -4.12 2.40
CA HIS A 28 -26.87 -4.35 2.09
C HIS A 28 -26.03 -4.68 3.32
N LYS A 29 -26.18 -3.89 4.41
CA LYS A 29 -25.55 -4.22 5.70
C LYS A 29 -25.99 -5.60 6.19
N HIS A 30 -27.30 -5.86 6.20
CA HIS A 30 -27.84 -7.12 6.67
C HIS A 30 -27.29 -8.34 5.91
N ILE A 31 -27.17 -8.24 4.58
CA ILE A 31 -26.57 -9.31 3.76
C ILE A 31 -25.10 -9.50 4.14
N GLY A 32 -24.32 -8.42 4.25
CA GLY A 32 -22.91 -8.48 4.66
C GLY A 32 -22.73 -9.17 6.01
N ASP A 33 -23.49 -8.75 7.02
CA ASP A 33 -23.47 -9.31 8.38
C ASP A 33 -23.89 -10.79 8.39
N LEU A 34 -24.93 -11.15 7.62
CA LEU A 34 -25.38 -12.54 7.50
C LEU A 34 -24.31 -13.43 6.89
N VAL A 35 -23.65 -12.97 5.82
CA VAL A 35 -22.60 -13.73 5.14
C VAL A 35 -21.40 -13.93 6.08
N LEU A 36 -20.96 -12.89 6.79
CA LEU A 36 -19.90 -13.00 7.80
C LEU A 36 -20.25 -14.01 8.91
N LYS A 37 -21.47 -13.95 9.44
CA LYS A 37 -21.90 -14.81 10.55
C LYS A 37 -21.99 -16.30 10.20
N HIS A 38 -22.30 -16.63 8.95
CA HIS A 38 -22.58 -18.02 8.54
C HIS A 38 -21.42 -18.69 7.82
N ILE A 39 -20.33 -17.98 7.54
CA ILE A 39 -19.16 -18.53 6.86
C ILE A 39 -18.09 -18.89 7.90
N PRO A 40 -17.54 -20.12 7.85
CA PRO A 40 -16.45 -20.48 8.74
C PRO A 40 -15.22 -19.59 8.49
N ASP A 41 -14.48 -19.25 9.54
CA ASP A 41 -13.33 -18.33 9.49
C ASP A 41 -12.33 -18.68 8.39
N ASN A 42 -12.12 -19.97 8.10
CA ASN A 42 -11.19 -20.44 7.07
C ASN A 42 -11.66 -20.17 5.62
N ARG A 43 -12.90 -19.71 5.41
CA ARG A 43 -13.48 -19.39 4.10
C ARG A 43 -13.85 -17.91 3.94
N VAL A 44 -13.55 -17.07 4.92
CA VAL A 44 -13.82 -15.63 4.84
C VAL A 44 -13.13 -15.01 3.62
N ASN A 45 -11.91 -15.47 3.28
CA ASN A 45 -11.20 -14.99 2.10
C ASN A 45 -11.92 -15.28 0.78
N ASP A 46 -12.71 -16.36 0.68
CA ASP A 46 -13.41 -16.75 -0.56
C ASP A 46 -14.56 -15.78 -0.87
N VAL A 47 -15.22 -15.28 0.17
CA VAL A 47 -16.37 -14.38 0.07
C VAL A 47 -16.05 -12.92 0.38
N LEU A 48 -14.78 -12.60 0.66
CA LEU A 48 -14.36 -11.30 1.17
C LEU A 48 -14.87 -10.13 0.33
N PHE A 49 -14.76 -10.21 -1.00
CA PHE A 49 -15.28 -9.17 -1.90
C PHE A 49 -16.80 -9.03 -1.79
N ILE A 50 -17.53 -10.14 -1.74
CA ILE A 50 -18.99 -10.12 -1.59
C ILE A 50 -19.37 -9.42 -0.28
N VAL A 51 -18.75 -9.79 0.83
CA VAL A 51 -19.00 -9.17 2.13
C VAL A 51 -18.71 -7.68 2.09
N VAL A 52 -17.50 -7.29 1.66
CA VAL A 52 -17.05 -5.91 1.69
C VAL A 52 -17.88 -5.04 0.74
N ASP A 53 -18.24 -5.54 -0.44
CA ASP A 53 -19.13 -4.82 -1.37
C ASP A 53 -20.50 -4.54 -0.75
N GLN A 54 -21.06 -5.52 -0.05
CA GLN A 54 -22.36 -5.37 0.61
C GLN A 54 -22.26 -4.37 1.77
N LEU A 55 -21.27 -4.50 2.64
CA LEU A 55 -21.10 -3.57 3.77
C LEU A 55 -20.77 -2.14 3.31
N ASN A 56 -19.95 -1.98 2.28
CA ASN A 56 -19.63 -0.66 1.72
C ASN A 56 -20.85 0.03 1.09
N ARG A 57 -21.77 -0.73 0.47
CA ARG A 57 -23.05 -0.18 -0.02
C ARG A 57 -24.02 0.14 1.13
N GLY A 58 -23.90 -0.56 2.24
CA GLY A 58 -24.66 -0.33 3.47
C GLY A 58 -24.03 0.68 4.43
N VAL A 59 -23.01 1.44 4.01
CA VAL A 59 -22.17 2.26 4.89
C VAL A 59 -22.94 3.27 5.75
N SER A 60 -24.08 3.76 5.27
CA SER A 60 -24.95 4.69 6.02
C SER A 60 -25.63 4.07 7.25
N PHE A 61 -25.60 2.74 7.37
CA PHE A 61 -26.16 1.97 8.49
C PHE A 61 -25.08 1.30 9.33
N ILE A 62 -23.81 1.53 9.04
CA ILE A 62 -22.68 1.01 9.84
C ILE A 62 -22.56 1.89 11.09
N GLU A 63 -22.68 1.27 12.25
CA GLU A 63 -22.57 1.95 13.55
C GLU A 63 -21.11 2.33 13.84
N GLU A 64 -20.89 3.32 14.71
CA GLU A 64 -19.56 3.88 14.97
C GLU A 64 -18.55 2.83 15.47
N ASP A 65 -19.01 1.86 16.27
CA ASP A 65 -18.23 0.75 16.79
C ASP A 65 -17.90 -0.33 15.74
N GLU A 66 -18.73 -0.48 14.70
CA GLU A 66 -18.52 -1.40 13.58
C GLU A 66 -17.54 -0.85 12.52
N ARG A 67 -17.31 0.47 12.49
CA ARG A 67 -16.49 1.12 11.45
C ARG A 67 -15.08 0.57 11.35
N MET A 68 -14.43 0.27 12.48
CA MET A 68 -13.05 -0.24 12.47
C MET A 68 -12.97 -1.65 11.91
N GLU A 69 -13.98 -2.48 12.18
CA GLU A 69 -14.07 -3.80 11.59
C GLU A 69 -14.23 -3.72 10.07
N LEU A 70 -15.10 -2.84 9.58
CA LEU A 70 -15.24 -2.60 8.14
C LEU A 70 -13.96 -2.02 7.51
N ALA A 71 -13.23 -1.16 8.22
CA ALA A 71 -11.93 -0.66 7.77
C ALA A 71 -10.90 -1.80 7.60
N MET A 72 -10.86 -2.74 8.56
CA MET A 72 -10.00 -3.92 8.49
C MET A 72 -10.40 -4.88 7.35
N LEU A 73 -11.70 -5.08 7.13
CA LEU A 73 -12.18 -5.89 6.01
C LEU A 73 -11.82 -5.26 4.65
N ASN A 74 -11.96 -3.93 4.54
CA ASN A 74 -11.53 -3.18 3.36
C ASN A 74 -10.01 -3.27 3.12
N LEU A 75 -9.19 -3.24 4.18
CA LEU A 75 -7.75 -3.48 4.07
C LEU A 75 -7.47 -4.85 3.44
N LYS A 76 -8.07 -5.92 4.00
CA LYS A 76 -7.90 -7.29 3.48
C LYS A 76 -8.38 -7.42 2.04
N ALA A 77 -9.50 -6.78 1.68
CA ALA A 77 -10.00 -6.79 0.32
C ALA A 77 -9.04 -6.04 -0.63
N GLY A 78 -8.50 -4.90 -0.20
CA GLY A 78 -7.44 -4.19 -0.91
C GLY A 78 -6.19 -5.04 -1.14
N GLU A 79 -5.69 -5.71 -0.10
CA GLU A 79 -4.55 -6.65 -0.19
C GLU A 79 -4.81 -7.78 -1.18
N LYS A 80 -6.00 -8.40 -1.11
CA LYS A 80 -6.41 -9.43 -2.06
C LYS A 80 -6.44 -8.88 -3.48
N ALA A 81 -7.03 -7.71 -3.71
CA ALA A 81 -7.06 -7.07 -5.02
C ALA A 81 -5.66 -6.72 -5.55
N MET A 82 -4.75 -6.25 -4.69
CA MET A 82 -3.34 -6.04 -5.04
C MET A 82 -2.67 -7.33 -5.53
N SER A 83 -2.88 -8.45 -4.83
CA SER A 83 -2.31 -9.75 -5.21
C SER A 83 -2.82 -10.26 -6.57
N LEU A 84 -4.01 -9.81 -6.99
CA LEU A 84 -4.63 -10.10 -8.28
C LEU A 84 -4.33 -9.05 -9.36
N ALA A 85 -3.47 -8.06 -9.07
CA ALA A 85 -3.16 -6.93 -9.94
C ALA A 85 -4.39 -6.10 -10.38
N THR A 86 -5.49 -6.11 -9.60
CA THR A 86 -6.68 -5.29 -9.85
C THR A 86 -6.58 -3.96 -9.09
N PHE A 87 -5.61 -3.13 -9.46
CA PHE A 87 -5.22 -1.93 -8.72
C PHE A 87 -6.33 -0.90 -8.54
N LEU A 88 -7.22 -0.74 -9.51
CA LEU A 88 -8.39 0.15 -9.39
C LEU A 88 -9.37 -0.34 -8.31
N ILE A 89 -9.61 -1.66 -8.26
CA ILE A 89 -10.48 -2.28 -7.24
C ILE A 89 -9.83 -2.17 -5.86
N SER A 90 -8.52 -2.43 -5.78
CA SER A 90 -7.74 -2.25 -4.56
C SER A 90 -7.86 -0.82 -4.02
N ALA A 91 -7.60 0.18 -4.86
CA ALA A 91 -7.70 1.58 -4.49
C ALA A 91 -9.10 1.94 -3.96
N SER A 92 -10.16 1.42 -4.58
CA SER A 92 -11.55 1.63 -4.13
C SER A 92 -11.78 1.11 -2.70
N TYR A 93 -11.39 -0.14 -2.41
CA TYR A 93 -11.54 -0.71 -1.07
C TYR A 93 -10.70 0.04 -0.04
N LEU A 94 -9.45 0.36 -0.36
CA LEU A 94 -8.55 1.04 0.56
C LEU A 94 -9.05 2.45 0.88
N LYS A 95 -9.57 3.17 -0.13
CA LYS A 95 -10.20 4.48 0.07
C LYS A 95 -11.45 4.38 0.95
N ALA A 96 -12.29 3.37 0.73
CA ALA A 96 -13.45 3.11 1.59
C ALA A 96 -13.01 2.81 3.04
N GLY A 97 -11.98 1.98 3.22
CA GLY A 97 -11.41 1.68 4.54
C GLY A 97 -10.83 2.90 5.24
N ILE A 98 -10.11 3.77 4.53
CA ILE A 98 -9.63 5.06 5.07
C ILE A 98 -10.82 5.93 5.50
N GLY A 99 -11.88 5.98 4.69
CA GLY A 99 -13.10 6.72 5.02
C GLY A 99 -13.81 6.23 6.29
N MET A 100 -13.56 4.99 6.72
CA MET A 100 -14.14 4.43 7.95
C MET A 100 -13.36 4.79 9.22
N LEU A 101 -12.09 5.18 9.10
CA LEU A 101 -11.23 5.50 10.25
C LEU A 101 -11.81 6.63 11.11
N CYS A 102 -11.75 6.47 12.43
CA CYS A 102 -12.29 7.43 13.39
C CYS A 102 -11.33 8.60 13.60
N GLU A 103 -11.79 9.67 14.27
CA GLU A 103 -10.86 10.72 14.71
C GLU A 103 -9.81 10.15 15.68
N GLY A 104 -8.55 10.59 15.56
CA GLY A 104 -7.43 10.08 16.35
C GLY A 104 -6.99 8.65 16.00
N HIS A 105 -7.34 8.16 14.80
CA HIS A 105 -6.98 6.81 14.35
C HIS A 105 -5.46 6.58 14.26
N TRP A 106 -4.65 7.60 14.00
CA TRP A 106 -3.19 7.47 14.00
C TRP A 106 -2.62 7.15 15.39
N GLU A 107 -3.32 7.53 16.45
CA GLU A 107 -2.93 7.26 17.82
C GLU A 107 -3.50 5.91 18.30
N LYS A 108 -4.81 5.68 18.08
CA LYS A 108 -5.55 4.51 18.58
C LYS A 108 -5.38 3.26 17.71
N TYR A 109 -5.35 3.43 16.39
CA TYR A 109 -5.34 2.35 15.39
C TYR A 109 -4.18 2.55 14.41
N TYR A 110 -2.99 2.78 14.97
CA TYR A 110 -1.80 3.19 14.19
C TYR A 110 -1.48 2.20 13.06
N ASP A 111 -1.42 0.91 13.35
CA ASP A 111 -1.01 -0.10 12.36
C ASP A 111 -2.01 -0.21 11.21
N LEU A 112 -3.31 -0.23 11.52
CA LEU A 112 -4.38 -0.23 10.50
C LEU A 112 -4.31 1.03 9.63
N SER A 113 -4.13 2.19 10.27
CA SER A 113 -3.99 3.47 9.57
C SER A 113 -2.79 3.46 8.63
N LEU A 114 -1.63 3.07 9.15
CA LEU A 114 -0.39 3.01 8.38
C LEU A 114 -0.52 2.05 7.19
N GLN A 115 -1.07 0.85 7.40
CA GLN A 115 -1.24 -0.16 6.34
C GLN A 115 -2.21 0.29 5.25
N LEU A 116 -3.38 0.83 5.62
CA LEU A 116 -4.36 1.37 4.66
C LEU A 116 -3.74 2.47 3.80
N HIS A 117 -3.08 3.45 4.41
CA HIS A 117 -2.51 4.58 3.67
C HIS A 117 -1.32 4.14 2.79
N ASN A 118 -0.47 3.24 3.29
CA ASN A 118 0.66 2.69 2.52
C ASN A 118 0.19 1.93 1.29
N LEU A 119 -0.79 1.03 1.46
CA LEU A 119 -1.30 0.22 0.36
C LEU A 119 -2.11 1.06 -0.63
N TYR A 120 -2.84 2.07 -0.15
CA TYR A 120 -3.56 3.00 -1.01
C TYR A 120 -2.59 3.80 -1.90
N ALA A 121 -1.48 4.29 -1.32
CA ALA A 121 -0.42 4.96 -2.08
C ALA A 121 0.14 4.08 -3.19
N GLU A 122 0.35 2.79 -2.91
CA GLU A 122 0.88 1.83 -3.86
C GLU A 122 -0.12 1.53 -4.98
N ALA A 123 -1.40 1.31 -4.64
CA ALA A 123 -2.46 1.09 -5.60
C ALA A 123 -2.64 2.30 -6.54
N GLU A 124 -2.66 3.53 -6.00
CA GLU A 124 -2.77 4.76 -6.79
C GLU A 124 -1.53 5.00 -7.67
N TYR A 125 -0.34 4.62 -7.21
CA TYR A 125 0.86 4.63 -8.06
C TYR A 125 0.72 3.68 -9.26
N CYS A 126 0.25 2.44 -9.03
CA CYS A 126 0.00 1.48 -10.09
C CYS A 126 -1.09 1.94 -11.08
N ASN A 127 -2.08 2.71 -10.61
CA ASN A 127 -3.10 3.34 -11.46
C ASN A 127 -2.62 4.59 -12.20
N GLY A 128 -1.40 5.09 -11.92
CA GLY A 128 -0.89 6.34 -12.49
C GLY A 128 -1.50 7.61 -11.88
N CYS A 129 -2.22 7.50 -10.77
CA CYS A 129 -2.88 8.59 -10.07
C CYS A 129 -1.91 9.36 -9.16
N PHE A 130 -0.88 9.97 -9.76
CA PHE A 130 0.25 10.54 -9.03
C PHE A 130 -0.10 11.72 -8.11
N HIS A 131 -1.18 12.45 -8.39
CA HIS A 131 -1.69 13.49 -7.48
C HIS A 131 -2.07 12.88 -6.13
N GLU A 132 -2.82 11.78 -6.14
CA GLU A 132 -3.25 11.08 -4.93
C GLU A 132 -2.05 10.45 -4.20
N VAL A 133 -1.08 9.89 -4.94
CA VAL A 133 0.18 9.42 -4.36
C VAL A 133 0.86 10.53 -3.56
N GLY A 134 1.02 11.72 -4.13
CA GLY A 134 1.62 12.86 -3.43
C GLY A 134 0.84 13.24 -2.16
N HIS A 135 -0.48 13.31 -2.24
CA HIS A 135 -1.34 13.64 -1.11
C HIS A 135 -1.21 12.59 0.01
N ILE A 136 -1.42 11.31 -0.29
CA ILE A 136 -1.48 10.25 0.72
C ILE A 136 -0.10 9.96 1.34
N THR A 137 0.97 9.98 0.54
CA THR A 137 2.34 9.81 1.06
C THR A 137 2.71 10.96 1.99
N GLY A 138 2.26 12.19 1.70
CA GLY A 138 2.41 13.34 2.58
C GLY A 138 1.72 13.15 3.94
N VAL A 139 0.53 12.56 3.97
CA VAL A 139 -0.16 12.20 5.22
C VAL A 139 0.68 11.22 6.05
N VAL A 140 1.17 10.13 5.43
CA VAL A 140 1.99 9.14 6.13
C VAL A 140 3.30 9.74 6.65
N ILE A 141 4.01 10.52 5.83
CA ILE A 141 5.28 11.17 6.23
C ILE A 141 5.09 12.07 7.45
N LYS A 142 3.95 12.76 7.55
CA LYS A 142 3.61 13.64 8.68
C LYS A 142 3.19 12.87 9.93
N ARG A 143 2.51 11.73 9.80
CA ARG A 143 1.85 11.03 10.91
C ARG A 143 2.60 9.80 11.42
N ALA A 144 3.47 9.19 10.61
CA ALA A 144 4.25 8.02 11.00
C ALA A 144 5.15 8.33 12.20
N LYS A 145 5.15 7.41 13.19
CA LYS A 145 5.83 7.55 14.48
C LYS A 145 7.35 7.41 14.40
N SER A 146 7.86 6.85 13.32
CA SER A 146 9.29 6.58 13.12
C SER A 146 9.68 6.74 11.66
N PHE A 147 10.98 6.79 11.40
CA PHE A 147 11.50 6.90 10.03
C PHE A 147 11.26 5.62 9.22
N GLU A 148 11.37 4.45 9.86
CA GLU A 148 11.19 3.14 9.24
C GLU A 148 9.78 3.00 8.66
N ASN A 149 8.79 3.51 9.40
CA ASN A 149 7.39 3.54 8.96
C ASN A 149 7.15 4.45 7.74
N LYS A 150 8.10 5.33 7.39
CA LYS A 150 8.04 6.20 6.20
C LYS A 150 8.72 5.60 4.98
N LEU A 151 9.59 4.60 5.15
CA LEU A 151 10.40 4.05 4.06
C LEU A 151 9.55 3.56 2.87
N ARG A 152 8.43 2.89 3.15
CA ARG A 152 7.52 2.40 2.11
C ARG A 152 6.96 3.54 1.25
N VAL A 153 6.47 4.62 1.86
CA VAL A 153 5.92 5.77 1.12
C VAL A 153 6.99 6.60 0.43
N TYR A 154 8.20 6.69 0.99
CA TYR A 154 9.31 7.31 0.27
C TYR A 154 9.66 6.54 -1.00
N ALA A 155 9.71 5.20 -0.94
CA ALA A 155 9.96 4.38 -2.13
C ALA A 155 8.88 4.58 -3.21
N ILE A 156 7.60 4.63 -2.80
CA ILE A 156 6.48 4.88 -3.73
C ILE A 156 6.58 6.29 -4.33
N LEU A 157 6.90 7.30 -3.51
CA LEU A 157 7.02 8.69 -3.96
C LEU A 157 8.17 8.87 -4.96
N ILE A 158 9.33 8.24 -4.71
CA ILE A 158 10.48 8.23 -5.63
C ILE A 158 10.08 7.61 -6.97
N LYS A 159 9.44 6.42 -6.94
CA LYS A 159 8.95 5.74 -8.15
C LYS A 159 7.93 6.60 -8.91
N SER A 160 7.01 7.25 -8.21
CA SER A 160 6.01 8.13 -8.80
C SER A 160 6.64 9.35 -9.47
N LEU A 161 7.65 9.97 -8.85
CA LEU A 161 8.37 11.10 -9.44
C LEU A 161 9.17 10.65 -10.68
N ALA A 162 9.83 9.50 -10.61
CA ALA A 162 10.54 8.94 -11.75
C ALA A 162 9.60 8.65 -12.94
N ALA A 163 8.43 8.06 -12.69
CA ALA A 163 7.41 7.81 -13.71
C ALA A 163 6.88 9.11 -14.37
N GLN A 164 6.96 10.24 -13.68
CA GLN A 164 6.60 11.57 -14.20
C GLN A 164 7.80 12.32 -14.83
N ASN A 165 8.93 11.63 -15.05
CA ASN A 165 10.18 12.21 -15.54
C ASN A 165 10.75 13.34 -14.63
N ARG A 166 10.38 13.36 -13.35
CA ARG A 166 10.87 14.30 -12.34
C ARG A 166 12.08 13.71 -11.59
N LEU A 167 13.08 13.28 -12.36
CA LEU A 167 14.22 12.51 -11.85
C LEU A 167 15.03 13.28 -10.79
N GLN A 168 15.19 14.59 -10.95
CA GLN A 168 15.90 15.42 -9.98
C GLN A 168 15.21 15.46 -8.61
N ASP A 169 13.87 15.51 -8.60
CA ASP A 169 13.10 15.46 -7.36
C ASP A 169 13.19 14.08 -6.71
N ALA A 170 13.13 13.01 -7.53
CA ALA A 170 13.28 11.62 -7.07
C ALA A 170 14.66 11.39 -6.42
N ILE A 171 15.74 11.84 -7.07
CA ILE A 171 17.11 11.78 -6.56
C ILE A 171 17.22 12.54 -5.25
N ARG A 172 16.73 13.79 -5.17
CA ARG A 172 16.80 14.59 -3.94
C ARG A 172 16.15 13.87 -2.75
N ILE A 173 14.97 13.27 -2.96
CA ILE A 173 14.28 12.52 -1.89
C ILE A 173 15.08 11.27 -1.51
N GLY A 174 15.54 10.50 -2.51
CA GLY A 174 16.31 9.28 -2.25
C GLY A 174 17.63 9.54 -1.52
N LEU A 175 18.36 10.60 -1.87
CA LEU A 175 19.59 11.00 -1.18
C LEU A 175 19.33 11.40 0.28
N ASN A 176 18.23 12.08 0.57
CA ASN A 176 17.85 12.40 1.95
C ASN A 176 17.54 11.13 2.77
N VAL A 177 16.87 10.15 2.15
CA VAL A 177 16.61 8.85 2.79
C VAL A 177 17.93 8.12 3.05
N LEU A 178 18.82 8.03 2.05
CA LEU A 178 20.14 7.40 2.19
C LEU A 178 20.98 8.04 3.29
N THR A 179 20.98 9.37 3.39
CA THR A 179 21.68 10.11 4.45
C THR A 179 21.16 9.71 5.83
N THR A 180 19.85 9.53 5.96
CA THR A 180 19.21 9.11 7.23
C THR A 180 19.57 7.66 7.58
N LEU A 181 19.77 6.81 6.57
CA LEU A 181 20.26 5.43 6.70
C LEU A 181 21.81 5.35 6.84
N GLY A 182 22.50 6.47 7.03
CA GLY A 182 23.95 6.52 7.23
C GLY A 182 24.79 6.47 5.95
N VAL A 183 24.17 6.45 4.76
CA VAL A 183 24.89 6.48 3.47
C VAL A 183 25.04 7.92 2.99
N GLN A 184 26.28 8.40 3.05
CA GLN A 184 26.67 9.72 2.55
C GLN A 184 26.92 9.63 1.04
N CYS A 185 26.08 10.29 0.25
CA CYS A 185 26.33 10.50 -1.17
C CYS A 185 26.56 11.99 -1.43
N PRO A 186 27.56 12.37 -2.23
CA PRO A 186 27.72 13.77 -2.63
C PRO A 186 26.49 14.22 -3.42
N SER A 187 25.83 15.30 -2.98
CA SER A 187 24.63 15.86 -3.60
C SER A 187 24.87 16.44 -5.00
N SER A 188 26.14 16.69 -5.33
CA SER A 188 26.66 16.87 -6.67
C SER A 188 28.08 16.30 -6.64
N PRO A 189 28.45 15.32 -7.48
CA PRO A 189 29.85 14.99 -7.64
C PRO A 189 30.54 16.27 -8.12
N SER A 190 31.38 16.84 -7.26
CA SER A 190 32.02 18.13 -7.46
C SER A 190 32.93 18.14 -8.68
N ASP A 191 33.41 16.95 -9.10
CA ASP A 191 34.26 16.76 -10.27
C ASP A 191 34.14 15.32 -10.81
N LYS A 192 34.34 15.13 -12.13
CA LYS A 192 34.46 13.80 -12.76
C LYS A 192 35.62 12.99 -12.16
N SER A 193 36.63 13.67 -11.63
CA SER A 193 37.79 13.05 -10.99
C SER A 193 37.41 12.27 -9.71
N ASP A 194 36.47 12.78 -8.91
CA ASP A 194 35.97 12.09 -7.71
C ASP A 194 35.29 10.76 -8.09
N VAL A 195 34.40 10.79 -9.09
CA VAL A 195 33.71 9.58 -9.58
C VAL A 195 34.72 8.57 -10.13
N MET A 196 35.72 9.02 -10.87
CA MET A 196 36.76 8.14 -11.43
C MET A 196 37.64 7.51 -10.35
N ARG A 197 37.93 8.24 -9.26
CA ARG A 197 38.63 7.69 -8.09
C ARG A 197 37.83 6.53 -7.48
N ASP A 198 36.54 6.73 -7.23
CA ASP A 198 35.68 5.73 -6.61
C ASP A 198 35.55 4.48 -7.50
N ILE A 199 35.41 4.65 -8.83
CA ILE A 199 35.42 3.54 -9.80
C ILE A 199 36.75 2.77 -9.74
N MET A 200 37.87 3.46 -9.62
CA MET A 200 39.19 2.83 -9.56
C MET A 200 39.38 2.05 -8.25
N GLU A 201 38.91 2.59 -7.13
CA GLU A 201 38.92 1.90 -5.83
C GLU A 201 38.08 0.62 -5.85
N ILE A 202 36.88 0.67 -6.43
CA ILE A 202 36.02 -0.51 -6.63
C ILE A 202 36.74 -1.55 -7.50
N LYS A 203 37.30 -1.13 -8.65
CA LYS A 203 38.04 -2.05 -9.54
C LYS A 203 39.23 -2.70 -8.84
N MET A 204 40.00 -1.94 -8.06
CA MET A 204 41.15 -2.46 -7.30
C MET A 204 40.72 -3.44 -6.19
N THR A 205 39.56 -3.22 -5.60
CA THR A 205 39.01 -4.14 -4.60
C THR A 205 38.55 -5.44 -5.27
N LEU A 206 37.85 -5.34 -6.39
CA LEU A 206 37.39 -6.50 -7.17
C LEU A 206 38.53 -7.32 -7.75
N THR A 207 39.61 -6.71 -8.25
CA THR A 207 40.77 -7.45 -8.78
C THR A 207 41.55 -8.20 -7.70
N LYS A 208 41.46 -7.75 -6.44
CA LYS A 208 42.07 -8.41 -5.28
C LYS A 208 41.15 -9.47 -4.64
N THR A 209 39.89 -9.55 -5.06
CA THR A 209 38.91 -10.49 -4.51
C THR A 209 38.71 -11.63 -5.49
N THR A 210 38.89 -12.86 -5.03
CA THR A 210 38.67 -14.07 -5.83
C THR A 210 37.19 -14.43 -5.94
N TYR A 211 36.83 -15.22 -6.95
CA TYR A 211 35.47 -15.74 -7.10
C TYR A 211 35.02 -16.55 -5.86
N ASP A 212 35.93 -17.38 -5.31
CA ASP A 212 35.63 -18.19 -4.12
C ASP A 212 35.40 -17.32 -2.88
N GLU A 213 36.14 -16.22 -2.71
CA GLU A 213 35.89 -15.26 -1.62
C GLU A 213 34.51 -14.59 -1.76
N ILE A 214 34.13 -14.20 -2.98
CA ILE A 214 32.82 -13.58 -3.25
C ILE A 214 31.68 -14.54 -2.89
N LEU A 215 31.79 -15.81 -3.32
CA LEU A 215 30.77 -16.84 -3.04
C LEU A 215 30.65 -17.17 -1.55
N ASN A 216 31.73 -16.97 -0.78
CA ASN A 216 31.78 -17.25 0.65
C ASN A 216 31.62 -15.99 1.53
N TYR A 217 31.32 -14.82 0.95
CA TYR A 217 30.99 -13.66 1.75
C TYR A 217 29.77 -13.93 2.63
N ARG A 218 29.82 -13.39 3.85
CA ARG A 218 28.68 -13.48 4.76
C ARG A 218 27.52 -12.66 4.20
N GLU A 219 26.33 -13.23 4.29
CA GLU A 219 25.10 -12.50 4.04
C GLU A 219 25.04 -11.25 4.92
N MET A 220 24.68 -10.12 4.30
CA MET A 220 24.47 -8.87 5.00
C MET A 220 23.25 -9.00 5.91
N LYS A 221 23.41 -8.63 7.19
CA LYS A 221 22.36 -8.73 8.22
C LYS A 221 21.93 -7.38 8.80
N ASP A 222 22.60 -6.31 8.39
CA ASP A 222 22.28 -4.96 8.84
C ASP A 222 21.10 -4.41 8.03
N ASP A 223 19.95 -4.23 8.69
CA ASP A 223 18.70 -3.85 8.04
C ASP A 223 18.76 -2.46 7.38
N ASP A 224 19.50 -1.52 7.98
CA ASP A 224 19.69 -0.18 7.44
C ASP A 224 20.49 -0.22 6.15
N THR A 225 21.59 -0.98 6.12
CA THR A 225 22.40 -1.16 4.91
C THR A 225 21.63 -1.90 3.82
N ILE A 226 20.87 -2.96 4.16
CA ILE A 226 20.00 -3.66 3.21
C ILE A 226 18.95 -2.70 2.63
N THR A 227 18.38 -1.83 3.47
CA THR A 227 17.38 -0.87 3.02
C THR A 227 18.00 0.24 2.17
N ALA A 228 19.19 0.72 2.53
CA ALA A 228 19.93 1.68 1.73
C ALA A 228 20.23 1.13 0.32
N MET A 229 20.61 -0.14 0.21
CA MET A 229 20.81 -0.81 -1.09
C MET A 229 19.54 -0.82 -1.95
N LYS A 230 18.36 -1.05 -1.34
CA LYS A 230 17.08 -0.96 -2.06
C LYS A 230 16.82 0.46 -2.57
N PHE A 231 17.12 1.48 -1.77
CA PHE A 231 16.96 2.88 -2.19
C PHE A 231 17.97 3.30 -3.27
N LEU A 232 19.21 2.83 -3.20
CA LEU A 232 20.19 3.04 -4.27
C LEU A 232 19.66 2.47 -5.60
N GLN A 233 19.11 1.26 -5.60
CA GLN A 233 18.51 0.65 -6.79
C GLN A 233 17.34 1.47 -7.38
N LEU A 234 16.56 2.16 -6.54
CA LEU A 234 15.48 3.03 -7.00
C LEU A 234 15.99 4.28 -7.76
N LEU A 235 17.25 4.66 -7.56
CA LEU A 235 17.84 5.87 -8.13
C LEU A 235 18.67 5.62 -9.40
N THR A 236 19.02 4.37 -9.72
CA THR A 236 19.94 4.02 -10.83
C THR A 236 19.23 3.61 -12.13
N VAL A 237 18.21 4.36 -12.57
CA VAL A 237 17.50 4.08 -13.84
C VAL A 237 18.30 4.53 -15.05
#